data_AF-A0A1A8Z1W5-F1
#
_entry.id   AF-A0A1A8Z1W5-F1
#
_cell.length_a   1.000
_cell.length_b   1.000
_cell.length_c   1.000
_cell.angle_alpha   90.00
_cell.angle_beta   90.00
_cell.angle_gamma   90.00
#
_symmetry.space_group_name_H-M   'P 1'
#
loop_
_entity.id
_entity.type
_entity.pdbx_description
1 polymer ?
#
loop_
_entity_poly.entity_id
_entity_poly.type
_entity_poly.pdbx_seq_one_letter_code
_entity_poly.pdbx_strand_id
1 'polypeptide(L)'
;MCGICGIAGPATASRASVVRRMCAAIEHRGPDSAGFHEDDRVALGMRRLAIIDVAGGRQPVTDESGSIVAVFNGEIYNFRELRAELLAKGHRLGSASDSECIPHLYEEYGTDFPRRLRGMFAIALWDGARRRLVLARDRLGKKPLYYRVDGAGLAFASELKALLADPATDRTMDPVAISHYLTYQYVPAPYSAVASVRKLEPAHVLVYEDGQHRTSRYWHLDYRPARSRVTATEDELAEQLRERLLDCVRVRLVSERPLGAFLSGGVDSSAIVAAMSRVTGERIRTFSIGFDEESYNELPHARRVAQLYDTEHHELVVRPDVLDILPLLARSFDEPYADSSAIPSYYLAEMARQHVVVTLNGDGGDEALGGYLRYPLFLHSTPRHIPTLVARSLRVGGRALRRPGARSRLLGRASRAAILLSESHPARRYGRFLSYFKPEEKEALLSDEFARQVAHRDSYRFVEDVWQAHLATDPVNRLLAVDTHTYLPGDLLPKVDITTMAVSLEARSPLLDHTFVEWAAALPGDLKVRGGTTKYLFKKALEPWLPHDLLHRRKMGFGIPLGDWLRGPLKGVLHDLLTDRTARDRGWFRPAAVDQLIAEHMSGQDRSPHLYALLMLEMWHREVVEAPVAVTT
;
A
#
# COMPACT_ATOMS: atom_id res chain seq x y z
N MET A 1 13.07 10.05 -5.52
CA MET A 1 12.05 9.97 -4.43
C MET A 1 12.14 11.10 -3.42
N CYS A 2 11.04 11.52 -2.79
CA CYS A 2 11.02 12.67 -1.88
C CYS A 2 10.03 12.50 -0.71
N GLY A 3 10.01 13.45 0.22
CA GLY A 3 8.84 13.76 1.05
C GLY A 3 8.33 15.15 0.69
N ILE A 4 7.01 15.34 0.60
CA ILE A 4 6.39 16.65 0.34
C ILE A 4 5.41 17.03 1.45
N CYS A 5 5.31 18.32 1.74
CA CYS A 5 4.31 18.89 2.63
C CYS A 5 4.03 20.35 2.30
N GLY A 6 2.94 20.89 2.83
CA GLY A 6 2.63 22.30 2.66
C GLY A 6 1.29 22.70 3.25
N ILE A 7 1.05 24.01 3.27
CA ILE A 7 -0.15 24.65 3.79
C ILE A 7 -0.58 25.73 2.81
N ALA A 8 -1.85 25.72 2.38
CA ALA A 8 -2.47 26.78 1.59
C ALA A 8 -3.68 27.37 2.34
N GLY A 9 -3.80 28.69 2.41
CA GLY A 9 -4.89 29.34 3.15
C GLY A 9 -4.69 30.83 3.41
N PRO A 10 -5.46 31.43 4.32
CA PRO A 10 -5.26 32.81 4.79
C PRO A 10 -3.87 33.02 5.39
N ALA A 11 -3.27 34.20 5.17
CA ALA A 11 -1.94 34.55 5.67
C ALA A 11 -1.83 34.36 7.18
N THR A 12 -0.80 33.63 7.63
CA THR A 12 -0.46 33.47 9.04
C THR A 12 1.04 33.66 9.23
N ALA A 13 1.44 34.36 10.28
CA ALA A 13 2.85 34.67 10.55
C ALA A 13 3.72 33.42 10.81
N SER A 14 3.09 32.28 11.14
CA SER A 14 3.79 31.04 11.49
C SER A 14 3.88 30.03 10.34
N ARG A 15 3.22 30.23 9.20
CA ARG A 15 3.05 29.20 8.15
C ARG A 15 4.37 28.57 7.70
N ALA A 16 5.36 29.37 7.33
CA ALA A 16 6.67 28.85 6.91
C ALA A 16 7.36 28.04 8.01
N SER A 17 7.32 28.53 9.26
CA SER A 17 7.93 27.82 10.39
C SER A 17 7.26 26.47 10.63
N VAL A 18 5.94 26.37 10.44
CA VAL A 18 5.19 25.12 10.52
C VAL A 18 5.64 24.18 9.41
N VAL A 19 5.65 24.62 8.16
CA VAL A 19 6.09 23.79 7.02
C VAL A 19 7.53 23.30 7.17
N ARG A 20 8.43 24.10 7.74
CA ARG A 20 9.80 23.64 8.07
C ARG A 20 9.80 22.50 9.09
N ARG A 21 8.97 22.55 10.14
CA ARG A 21 8.80 21.43 11.09
C ARG A 21 8.18 20.20 10.43
N MET A 22 7.16 20.38 9.59
CA MET A 22 6.56 19.30 8.81
C MET A 22 7.61 18.60 7.93
N CYS A 23 8.47 19.39 7.26
CA CYS A 23 9.59 18.88 6.47
C CYS A 23 10.66 18.17 7.30
N ALA A 24 10.92 18.60 8.54
CA ALA A 24 11.86 17.94 9.44
C ALA A 24 11.36 16.55 9.85
N ALA A 25 10.06 16.40 10.11
CA ALA A 25 9.45 15.12 10.48
C ALA A 25 9.51 14.02 9.39
N ILE A 26 9.84 14.39 8.14
CA ILE A 26 9.89 13.49 6.98
C ILE A 26 11.28 13.43 6.32
N GLU A 27 12.33 13.82 7.05
CA GLU A 27 13.71 13.85 6.56
C GLU A 27 14.24 12.48 6.11
N HIS A 28 13.83 11.39 6.78
CA HIS A 28 14.18 10.02 6.39
C HIS A 28 13.77 9.68 4.96
N ARG A 29 12.75 10.35 4.41
CA ARG A 29 12.32 10.13 3.02
C ARG A 29 13.22 10.80 1.99
N GLY A 30 14.07 11.73 2.41
CA GLY A 30 14.87 12.56 1.51
C GLY A 30 15.99 13.28 2.25
N PRO A 31 17.07 12.55 2.60
CA PRO A 31 18.14 13.08 3.44
C PRO A 31 19.12 13.98 2.66
N ASP A 32 19.08 14.02 1.32
CA ASP A 32 20.14 14.66 0.53
C ASP A 32 19.99 16.19 0.48
N SER A 33 18.76 16.72 0.47
CA SER A 33 18.50 18.15 0.50
C SER A 33 17.05 18.48 0.87
N ALA A 34 16.79 19.75 1.18
CA ALA A 34 15.45 20.28 1.41
C ALA A 34 15.20 21.50 0.52
N GLY A 35 13.93 21.73 0.17
CA GLY A 35 13.49 22.85 -0.64
C GLY A 35 12.21 23.46 -0.11
N PHE A 36 12.06 24.78 -0.24
CA PHE A 36 10.92 25.53 0.29
C PHE A 36 10.47 26.61 -0.70
N HIS A 37 9.16 26.85 -0.74
CA HIS A 37 8.55 28.00 -1.40
C HIS A 37 7.52 28.62 -0.46
N GLU A 38 7.43 29.94 -0.43
CA GLU A 38 6.50 30.67 0.43
C GLU A 38 5.98 31.90 -0.31
N ASP A 39 4.67 32.12 -0.20
CA ASP A 39 4.01 33.39 -0.49
C ASP A 39 2.91 33.68 0.56
N ASP A 40 2.14 34.75 0.36
CA ASP A 40 1.07 35.17 1.29
C ASP A 40 -0.01 34.10 1.52
N ARG A 41 -0.21 33.19 0.57
CA ARG A 41 -1.30 32.20 0.53
C ARG A 41 -0.82 30.76 0.66
N VAL A 42 0.45 30.45 0.41
CA VAL A 42 0.98 29.10 0.44
C VAL A 42 2.36 29.03 1.09
N ALA A 43 2.66 27.91 1.73
CA ALA A 43 4.03 27.48 1.96
C ALA A 43 4.14 26.00 1.55
N LEU A 44 5.15 25.69 0.74
CA LEU A 44 5.45 24.35 0.25
C LEU A 44 6.84 23.96 0.76
N GLY A 45 6.99 22.69 1.11
CA GLY A 45 8.24 22.11 1.58
C GLY A 45 8.46 20.72 1.01
N MET A 46 9.74 20.40 0.74
CA MET A 46 10.13 19.07 0.29
C MET A 46 11.46 18.61 0.86
N ARG A 47 11.63 17.28 0.92
CA ARG A 47 12.85 16.55 1.27
C ARG A 47 13.22 15.67 0.09
N ARG A 48 14.47 15.70 -0.37
CA ARG A 48 14.90 15.06 -1.61
C ARG A 48 15.81 13.85 -1.34
N LEU A 49 15.48 12.71 -1.95
CA LEU A 49 16.42 11.62 -2.23
C LEU A 49 16.80 11.73 -3.73
N ALA A 50 18.03 12.16 -3.98
CA ALA A 50 18.53 12.52 -5.31
C ALA A 50 18.92 11.26 -6.12
N ILE A 51 18.14 10.96 -7.16
CA ILE A 51 18.30 9.75 -8.00
C ILE A 51 18.47 10.10 -9.48
N ILE A 52 17.68 11.02 -10.02
CA ILE A 52 17.78 11.55 -11.39
C ILE A 52 18.17 13.02 -11.31
N ASP A 53 19.11 13.44 -12.19
CA ASP A 53 19.68 14.78 -12.21
C ASP A 53 20.18 15.20 -10.83
N VAL A 54 21.13 14.42 -10.27
CA VAL A 54 21.58 14.58 -8.88
C VAL A 54 22.04 16.01 -8.61
N ALA A 55 22.73 16.63 -9.57
CA ALA A 55 23.23 18.00 -9.45
C ALA A 55 22.16 19.09 -9.69
N GLY A 56 21.28 18.92 -10.68
CA GLY A 56 20.38 19.97 -11.19
C GLY A 56 18.91 19.84 -10.77
N GLY A 57 18.46 18.65 -10.36
CA GLY A 57 17.05 18.35 -10.09
C GLY A 57 16.50 18.90 -8.77
N ARG A 58 16.72 20.18 -8.51
CA ARG A 58 16.24 20.88 -7.32
C ARG A 58 14.71 21.02 -7.37
N GLN A 59 14.10 20.99 -6.20
CA GLN A 59 12.70 21.30 -6.00
C GLN A 59 12.57 22.33 -4.87
N PRO A 60 11.52 23.15 -4.82
CA PRO A 60 10.37 23.21 -5.75
C PRO A 60 10.78 23.57 -7.19
N VAL A 61 10.09 23.00 -8.18
CA VAL A 61 10.25 23.32 -9.61
C VAL A 61 9.22 24.36 -10.02
N THR A 62 9.53 25.20 -11.00
CA THR A 62 8.65 26.27 -11.46
C THR A 62 8.48 26.28 -12.97
N ASP A 63 7.42 26.94 -13.44
CA ASP A 63 7.33 27.42 -14.83
C ASP A 63 8.38 28.53 -15.10
N GLU A 64 8.45 29.02 -16.33
CA GLU A 64 9.41 30.05 -16.75
C GLU A 64 9.18 31.39 -16.04
N SER A 65 7.94 31.66 -15.63
CA SER A 65 7.58 32.91 -14.96
C SER A 65 7.74 32.85 -13.44
N GLY A 66 7.86 31.64 -12.87
CA GLY A 66 7.83 31.43 -11.41
C GLY A 66 6.43 31.51 -10.80
N SER A 67 5.38 31.62 -11.61
CA SER A 67 3.99 31.76 -11.15
C SER A 67 3.35 30.43 -10.76
N ILE A 68 3.85 29.32 -11.32
CA ILE A 68 3.40 27.96 -11.02
C ILE A 68 4.56 27.23 -10.36
N VAL A 69 4.33 26.72 -9.16
CA VAL A 69 5.36 26.08 -8.34
C VAL A 69 4.90 24.69 -7.93
N ALA A 70 5.74 23.68 -8.10
CA ALA A 70 5.42 22.31 -7.73
C ALA A 70 6.48 21.66 -6.84
N VAL A 71 6.00 20.84 -5.90
CA VAL A 71 6.79 19.86 -5.15
C VAL A 71 6.29 18.46 -5.47
N PHE A 72 7.21 17.51 -5.53
CA PHE A 72 7.00 16.19 -6.11
C PHE A 72 7.70 15.10 -5.31
N ASN A 73 6.93 14.09 -4.92
CA ASN A 73 7.41 12.83 -4.38
C ASN A 73 7.06 11.71 -5.36
N GLY A 74 8.03 11.21 -6.11
CA GLY A 74 7.78 10.15 -7.08
C GLY A 74 8.90 9.97 -8.10
N GLU A 75 8.51 9.33 -9.21
CA GLU A 75 9.27 9.22 -10.46
C GLU A 75 8.29 9.27 -11.66
N ILE A 76 8.57 10.12 -12.65
CA ILE A 76 7.84 10.19 -13.94
C ILE A 76 8.68 9.49 -15.01
N TYR A 77 8.38 8.22 -15.29
CA TYR A 77 9.18 7.37 -16.17
C TYR A 77 9.15 7.79 -17.66
N ASN A 78 8.11 8.49 -18.11
CA ASN A 78 8.00 9.01 -19.48
C ASN A 78 8.46 10.48 -19.60
N PHE A 79 9.21 11.02 -18.64
CA PHE A 79 9.60 12.43 -18.65
C PHE A 79 10.38 12.87 -19.90
N ARG A 80 11.17 11.99 -20.52
CA ARG A 80 11.91 12.31 -21.75
C ARG A 80 10.98 12.61 -22.93
N GLU A 81 9.90 11.83 -23.05
CA GLU A 81 8.85 12.03 -24.06
C GLU A 81 8.08 13.32 -23.80
N LEU A 82 7.67 13.52 -22.54
CA LEU A 82 6.94 14.73 -22.11
C LEU A 82 7.79 15.98 -22.32
N ARG A 83 9.08 15.94 -21.99
CA ARG A 83 10.02 17.03 -22.20
C ARG A 83 10.15 17.39 -23.68
N ALA A 84 10.26 16.40 -24.56
CA ALA A 84 10.34 16.64 -26.01
C ALA A 84 9.06 17.30 -26.53
N GLU A 85 7.89 16.86 -26.07
CA GLU A 85 6.59 17.47 -26.40
C GLU A 85 6.49 18.92 -25.91
N LEU A 86 6.88 19.19 -24.66
CA LEU A 86 6.84 20.53 -24.08
C LEU A 86 7.78 21.50 -24.81
N LEU A 87 9.01 21.08 -25.11
CA LEU A 87 9.93 21.88 -25.93
C LEU A 87 9.34 22.22 -27.30
N ALA A 88 8.70 21.24 -27.96
CA ALA A 88 8.06 21.44 -29.26
C ALA A 88 6.89 22.44 -29.20
N LYS A 89 6.28 22.62 -28.03
CA LYS A 89 5.24 23.61 -27.77
C LYS A 89 5.77 24.99 -27.34
N GLY A 90 7.10 25.13 -27.20
CA GLY A 90 7.76 26.40 -26.88
C GLY A 90 8.12 26.60 -25.41
N HIS A 91 7.88 25.60 -24.55
CA HIS A 91 8.33 25.64 -23.15
C HIS A 91 9.86 25.59 -23.05
N ARG A 92 10.42 26.20 -22.00
CA ARG A 92 11.84 26.20 -21.66
C ARG A 92 12.07 25.52 -20.33
N LEU A 93 12.62 24.31 -20.41
CA LEU A 93 13.04 23.51 -19.26
C LEU A 93 14.55 23.72 -19.03
N GLY A 94 14.92 24.18 -17.83
CA GLY A 94 16.27 24.44 -17.35
C GLY A 94 16.99 23.27 -16.66
N SER A 95 16.32 22.14 -16.39
CA SER A 95 16.90 20.92 -15.83
C SER A 95 16.67 19.69 -16.72
N ALA A 96 17.24 18.56 -16.29
CA ALA A 96 16.97 17.24 -16.86
C ALA A 96 16.18 16.34 -15.91
N SER A 97 15.73 16.86 -14.77
CA SER A 97 14.89 16.14 -13.82
C SER A 97 13.52 15.85 -14.40
N ASP A 98 12.98 14.70 -14.04
CA ASP A 98 11.63 14.27 -14.36
C ASP A 98 10.55 15.22 -13.80
N SER A 99 10.81 15.81 -12.62
CA SER A 99 9.89 16.71 -11.92
C SER A 99 9.62 18.02 -12.66
N GLU A 100 10.56 18.50 -13.48
CA GLU A 100 10.44 19.80 -14.13
C GLU A 100 9.30 19.87 -15.16
N CYS A 101 8.88 18.73 -15.70
CA CYS A 101 7.74 18.71 -16.63
C CYS A 101 6.41 19.12 -15.94
N ILE A 102 6.33 19.09 -14.61
CA ILE A 102 5.05 19.21 -13.88
C ILE A 102 4.38 20.59 -14.06
N PRO A 103 5.03 21.74 -13.80
CA PRO A 103 4.41 23.05 -14.01
C PRO A 103 3.90 23.25 -15.44
N HIS A 104 4.73 22.90 -16.43
CA HIS A 104 4.40 23.07 -17.84
C HIS A 104 3.27 22.15 -18.31
N LEU A 105 3.19 20.91 -17.80
CA LEU A 105 2.06 20.03 -18.10
C LEU A 105 0.75 20.59 -17.51
N TYR A 106 0.81 21.27 -16.36
CA TYR A 106 -0.36 21.94 -15.81
C TYR A 106 -0.75 23.17 -16.65
N GLU A 107 0.19 23.94 -17.20
CA GLU A 107 -0.13 25.03 -18.14
C GLU A 107 -0.90 24.52 -19.37
N GLU A 108 -0.48 23.38 -19.92
CA GLU A 108 -1.05 22.78 -21.12
C GLU A 108 -2.39 22.07 -20.88
N TYR A 109 -2.52 21.39 -19.74
CA TYR A 109 -3.61 20.43 -19.51
C TYR A 109 -4.46 20.74 -18.28
N GLY A 110 -4.16 21.82 -17.55
CA GLY A 110 -4.84 22.15 -16.29
C GLY A 110 -4.81 20.98 -15.31
N THR A 111 -5.92 20.74 -14.63
CA THR A 111 -6.03 19.66 -13.63
C THR A 111 -6.02 18.24 -14.22
N ASP A 112 -6.06 18.08 -15.55
CA ASP A 112 -5.98 16.78 -16.21
C ASP A 112 -4.53 16.34 -16.51
N PHE A 113 -3.53 17.18 -16.21
CA PHE A 113 -2.11 16.85 -16.39
C PHE A 113 -1.67 15.48 -15.83
N PRO A 114 -2.20 14.96 -14.69
CA PRO A 114 -1.76 13.66 -14.16
C PRO A 114 -2.08 12.48 -15.09
N ARG A 115 -3.02 12.64 -16.03
CA ARG A 115 -3.32 11.63 -17.06
C ARG A 115 -2.13 11.38 -17.97
N ARG A 116 -1.27 12.38 -18.19
CA ARG A 116 -0.09 12.31 -19.07
C ARG A 116 1.10 11.60 -18.44
N LEU A 117 1.10 11.48 -17.11
CA LEU A 117 2.23 10.96 -16.35
C LEU A 117 2.20 9.42 -16.32
N ARG A 118 3.31 8.79 -16.74
CA ARG A 118 3.59 7.37 -16.52
C ARG A 118 4.55 7.27 -15.33
N GLY A 119 4.04 7.02 -14.13
CA GLY A 119 4.88 7.12 -12.94
C GLY A 119 4.26 6.60 -11.66
N MET A 120 4.99 6.82 -10.58
CA MET A 120 4.50 6.77 -9.19
C MET A 120 4.68 8.17 -8.61
N PHE A 121 3.67 8.77 -8.01
CA PHE A 121 3.75 10.18 -7.65
C PHE A 121 2.71 10.63 -6.63
N ALA A 122 3.14 11.54 -5.77
CA ALA A 122 2.32 12.52 -5.07
C ALA A 122 2.86 13.90 -5.46
N ILE A 123 1.97 14.77 -5.96
CA ILE A 123 2.32 16.11 -6.45
C ILE A 123 1.50 17.12 -5.67
N ALA A 124 2.14 18.23 -5.30
CA ALA A 124 1.46 19.44 -4.90
C ALA A 124 1.95 20.60 -5.77
N LEU A 125 1.01 21.30 -6.42
CA LEU A 125 1.26 22.41 -7.33
C LEU A 125 0.46 23.62 -6.88
N TRP A 126 1.12 24.77 -6.82
CA TRP A 126 0.51 26.07 -6.56
C TRP A 126 0.48 26.89 -7.84
N ASP A 127 -0.70 27.35 -8.24
CA ASP A 127 -0.92 28.33 -9.30
C ASP A 127 -1.20 29.68 -8.63
N GLY A 128 -0.18 30.55 -8.60
CA GLY A 128 -0.24 31.84 -7.92
C GLY A 128 -1.23 32.82 -8.56
N ALA A 129 -1.42 32.75 -9.88
CA ALA A 129 -2.35 33.60 -10.60
C ALA A 129 -3.81 33.27 -10.23
N ARG A 130 -4.13 31.99 -10.08
CA ARG A 130 -5.46 31.52 -9.66
C ARG A 130 -5.63 31.38 -8.15
N ARG A 131 -4.54 31.49 -7.38
CA ARG A 131 -4.49 31.17 -5.94
C ARG A 131 -5.03 29.77 -5.65
N ARG A 132 -4.57 28.80 -6.45
CA ARG A 132 -5.08 27.44 -6.45
C ARG A 132 -3.98 26.45 -6.06
N LEU A 133 -4.27 25.61 -5.07
CA LEU A 133 -3.48 24.43 -4.77
C LEU A 133 -4.09 23.21 -5.46
N VAL A 134 -3.27 22.46 -6.20
CA VAL A 134 -3.63 21.19 -6.85
C VAL A 134 -2.78 20.08 -6.25
N LEU A 135 -3.44 19.09 -5.64
CA LEU A 135 -2.82 17.86 -5.20
C LEU A 135 -3.18 16.73 -6.16
N ALA A 136 -2.22 15.91 -6.56
CA ALA A 136 -2.47 14.74 -7.41
C ALA A 136 -1.74 13.51 -6.87
N ARG A 137 -2.45 12.38 -6.79
CA ARG A 137 -1.89 11.07 -6.38
C ARG A 137 -1.97 10.07 -7.51
N ASP A 138 -0.93 9.27 -7.69
CA ASP A 138 -0.83 8.31 -8.79
C ASP A 138 -1.96 7.28 -8.84
N ARG A 139 -2.09 6.66 -10.02
CA ARG A 139 -3.22 5.79 -10.41
C ARG A 139 -3.51 4.66 -9.42
N LEU A 140 -2.47 4.07 -8.85
CA LEU A 140 -2.57 2.90 -7.97
C LEU A 140 -2.29 3.25 -6.51
N GLY A 141 -1.93 4.50 -6.21
CA GLY A 141 -1.69 4.98 -4.86
C GLY A 141 -0.33 4.56 -4.28
N LYS A 142 0.67 4.37 -5.14
CA LYS A 142 2.04 3.97 -4.74
C LYS A 142 2.67 4.97 -3.79
N LYS A 143 2.45 6.26 -4.01
CA LYS A 143 2.94 7.31 -3.11
C LYS A 143 1.83 7.77 -2.16
N PRO A 144 2.08 7.88 -0.85
CA PRO A 144 1.10 8.34 0.12
C PRO A 144 0.90 9.85 0.00
N LEU A 145 -0.33 10.31 0.29
CA LEU A 145 -0.67 11.73 0.38
C LEU A 145 -1.86 11.92 1.34
N TYR A 146 -1.60 12.61 2.43
CA TYR A 146 -2.57 12.97 3.47
C TYR A 146 -2.90 14.45 3.35
N TYR A 147 -4.12 14.82 3.76
CA TYR A 147 -4.54 16.21 3.84
C TYR A 147 -5.53 16.45 4.97
N ARG A 148 -5.57 17.67 5.49
CA ARG A 148 -6.63 18.20 6.34
C ARG A 148 -7.14 19.52 5.77
N VAL A 149 -8.42 19.81 6.00
CA VAL A 149 -9.04 21.08 5.64
C VAL A 149 -9.80 21.60 6.84
N ASP A 150 -9.53 22.84 7.24
CA ASP A 150 -10.24 23.54 8.31
C ASP A 150 -10.27 25.06 8.07
N GLY A 151 -10.65 25.84 9.07
CA GLY A 151 -10.72 27.31 8.97
C GLY A 151 -9.38 27.99 8.71
N ALA A 152 -8.24 27.31 8.94
CA ALA A 152 -6.91 27.82 8.64
C ALA A 152 -6.46 27.51 7.20
N GLY A 153 -7.23 26.70 6.46
CA GLY A 153 -6.98 26.34 5.07
C GLY A 153 -6.78 24.84 4.88
N LEU A 154 -5.96 24.47 3.90
CA LEU A 154 -5.62 23.10 3.57
C LEU A 154 -4.15 22.83 3.88
N ALA A 155 -3.87 21.83 4.71
CA ALA A 155 -2.52 21.30 4.93
C ALA A 155 -2.41 19.89 4.34
N PHE A 156 -1.25 19.56 3.75
CA PHE A 156 -0.99 18.25 3.16
C PHE A 156 0.42 17.74 3.50
N ALA A 157 0.59 16.43 3.45
CA ALA A 157 1.91 15.81 3.57
C ALA A 157 1.96 14.39 3.00
N SER A 158 3.16 13.91 2.67
CA SER A 158 3.38 12.50 2.31
C SER A 158 3.11 11.54 3.47
N GLU A 159 3.29 11.98 4.70
CA GLU A 159 3.20 11.17 5.93
C GLU A 159 2.36 11.90 6.98
N LEU A 160 1.58 11.16 7.76
CA LEU A 160 0.68 11.74 8.75
C LEU A 160 1.47 12.46 9.86
N LYS A 161 2.67 11.98 10.23
CA LYS A 161 3.49 12.66 11.25
C LYS A 161 3.91 14.08 10.87
N ALA A 162 4.04 14.39 9.58
CA ALA A 162 4.27 15.77 9.13
C ALA A 162 3.06 16.65 9.45
N LEU A 163 1.82 16.19 9.23
CA LEU A 163 0.63 16.95 9.64
C LEU A 163 0.54 17.07 11.16
N LEU A 164 0.94 16.05 11.92
CA LEU A 164 0.95 16.08 13.39
C LEU A 164 2.03 17.02 13.97
N ALA A 165 3.05 17.39 13.18
CA ALA A 165 4.04 18.40 13.55
C ALA A 165 3.49 19.83 13.50
N ASP A 166 2.32 20.02 12.89
CA ASP A 166 1.54 21.25 13.03
C ASP A 166 0.73 21.21 14.34
N PRO A 167 0.99 22.14 15.29
CA PRO A 167 0.26 22.22 16.55
C PRO A 167 -1.25 22.43 16.38
N ALA A 168 -1.71 22.94 15.23
CA ALA A 168 -3.13 23.12 14.95
C ALA A 168 -3.86 21.82 14.57
N THR A 169 -3.12 20.74 14.29
CA THR A 169 -3.73 19.46 13.91
C THR A 169 -4.30 18.75 15.13
N ASP A 170 -5.63 18.63 15.17
CA ASP A 170 -6.34 17.82 16.17
C ASP A 170 -5.96 16.35 16.02
N ARG A 171 -5.39 15.80 17.09
CA ARG A 171 -4.89 14.41 17.19
C ARG A 171 -5.95 13.40 17.61
N THR A 172 -7.20 13.83 17.75
CA THR A 172 -8.31 12.95 18.11
C THR A 172 -8.40 11.81 17.11
N MET A 173 -8.44 10.59 17.63
CA MET A 173 -8.53 9.39 16.81
C MET A 173 -9.89 9.27 16.13
N ASP A 174 -9.89 8.66 14.94
CA ASP A 174 -11.12 8.31 14.24
C ASP A 174 -11.57 6.88 14.65
N PRO A 175 -12.64 6.72 15.46
CA PRO A 175 -13.10 5.40 15.87
C PRO A 175 -13.57 4.54 14.69
N VAL A 176 -14.01 5.16 13.58
CA VAL A 176 -14.40 4.46 12.36
C VAL A 176 -13.17 3.87 11.68
N ALA A 177 -12.09 4.65 11.58
CA ALA A 177 -10.82 4.17 11.04
C ALA A 177 -10.28 2.97 11.83
N ILE A 178 -10.34 3.01 13.16
CA ILE A 178 -9.91 1.90 14.01
C ILE A 178 -10.81 0.66 13.83
N SER A 179 -12.12 0.84 13.68
CA SER A 179 -13.03 -0.28 13.37
C SER A 179 -12.76 -0.92 12.01
N HIS A 180 -12.33 -0.13 11.02
CA HIS A 180 -11.86 -0.64 9.73
C HIS A 180 -10.51 -1.35 9.85
N TYR A 181 -9.56 -0.78 10.60
CA TYR A 181 -8.27 -1.39 10.90
C TYR A 181 -8.43 -2.77 11.56
N LEU A 182 -9.29 -2.93 12.56
CA LEU A 182 -9.54 -4.25 13.16
C LEU A 182 -10.10 -5.26 12.15
N THR A 183 -10.85 -4.80 11.15
CA THR A 183 -11.35 -5.66 10.08
C THR A 183 -10.26 -6.02 9.06
N TYR A 184 -9.42 -5.07 8.64
CA TYR A 184 -8.54 -5.22 7.47
C TYR A 184 -7.04 -5.23 7.76
N GLN A 185 -6.62 -4.97 9.00
CA GLN A 185 -5.23 -4.74 9.46
C GLN A 185 -4.55 -3.46 8.93
N TYR A 186 -5.28 -2.61 8.21
CA TYR A 186 -4.86 -1.28 7.76
C TYR A 186 -6.06 -0.31 7.78
N VAL A 187 -5.82 1.00 7.81
CA VAL A 187 -6.90 1.99 7.65
C VAL A 187 -7.14 2.24 6.16
N PRO A 188 -8.34 1.98 5.60
CA PRO A 188 -8.61 2.24 4.20
C PRO A 188 -8.77 3.74 3.90
N ALA A 189 -8.34 4.20 2.72
CA ALA A 189 -8.70 5.53 2.23
C ALA A 189 -10.23 5.63 2.03
N PRO A 190 -10.85 6.82 2.21
CA PRO A 190 -10.22 8.11 2.51
C PRO A 190 -9.96 8.37 4.00
N TYR A 191 -10.27 7.42 4.89
CA TYR A 191 -10.04 7.57 6.32
C TYR A 191 -8.54 7.69 6.63
N SER A 192 -8.22 8.26 7.80
CA SER A 192 -6.92 8.14 8.44
C SER A 192 -7.18 7.84 9.93
N ALA A 193 -6.15 7.40 10.66
CA ALA A 193 -6.31 7.11 12.09
C ALA A 193 -6.64 8.37 12.92
N VAL A 194 -6.40 9.56 12.38
CA VAL A 194 -6.69 10.86 13.00
C VAL A 194 -7.91 11.49 12.32
N ALA A 195 -8.93 11.84 13.11
CA ALA A 195 -10.26 12.21 12.61
C ALA A 195 -10.26 13.46 11.72
N SER A 196 -9.36 14.41 12.00
CA SER A 196 -9.20 15.65 11.24
C SER A 196 -8.46 15.47 9.91
N VAL A 197 -7.84 14.31 9.68
CA VAL A 197 -7.01 14.02 8.52
C VAL A 197 -7.67 12.98 7.61
N ARG A 198 -7.47 13.13 6.30
CA ARG A 198 -7.93 12.21 5.25
C ARG A 198 -6.76 11.80 4.36
N LYS A 199 -6.86 10.61 3.78
CA LYS A 199 -5.97 10.15 2.69
C LYS A 199 -6.57 10.56 1.35
N LEU A 200 -5.78 11.18 0.48
CA LEU A 200 -6.21 11.36 -0.92
C LEU A 200 -6.24 9.98 -1.59
N GLU A 201 -7.38 9.61 -2.16
CA GLU A 201 -7.55 8.31 -2.80
C GLU A 201 -6.64 8.16 -4.04
N PRO A 202 -6.23 6.92 -4.40
CA PRO A 202 -5.52 6.66 -5.66
C PRO A 202 -6.24 7.23 -6.87
N ALA A 203 -5.51 7.69 -7.88
CA ALA A 203 -6.07 8.24 -9.12
C ALA A 203 -6.96 9.49 -8.94
N HIS A 204 -6.76 10.26 -7.87
CA HIS A 204 -7.52 11.49 -7.63
C HIS A 204 -6.65 12.75 -7.69
N VAL A 205 -7.32 13.83 -8.09
CA VAL A 205 -6.86 15.20 -7.95
C VAL A 205 -7.74 15.88 -6.91
N LEU A 206 -7.14 16.61 -5.98
CA LEU A 206 -7.82 17.54 -5.09
C LEU A 206 -7.41 18.96 -5.48
N VAL A 207 -8.41 19.81 -5.69
CA VAL A 207 -8.22 21.25 -5.96
C VAL A 207 -8.72 22.02 -4.74
N TYR A 208 -7.90 22.93 -4.21
CA TYR A 208 -8.28 23.90 -3.19
C TYR A 208 -8.14 25.32 -3.74
N GLU A 209 -9.24 26.06 -3.72
CA GLU A 209 -9.38 27.40 -4.31
C GLU A 209 -10.48 28.14 -3.54
N ASP A 210 -10.25 29.41 -3.20
CA ASP A 210 -11.20 30.28 -2.49
C ASP A 210 -11.83 29.66 -1.21
N GLY A 211 -11.03 28.94 -0.44
CA GLY A 211 -11.48 28.31 0.81
C GLY A 211 -12.32 27.04 0.63
N GLN A 212 -12.56 26.63 -0.62
CA GLN A 212 -13.28 25.40 -0.96
C GLN A 212 -12.31 24.35 -1.50
N HIS A 213 -12.66 23.08 -1.33
CA HIS A 213 -11.94 22.00 -2.00
C HIS A 213 -12.89 21.07 -2.75
N ARG A 214 -12.38 20.49 -3.84
CA ARG A 214 -13.07 19.47 -4.63
C ARG A 214 -12.10 18.36 -5.00
N THR A 215 -12.57 17.13 -4.84
CA THR A 215 -11.82 15.93 -5.24
C THR A 215 -12.46 15.30 -6.46
N SER A 216 -11.66 14.89 -7.43
CA SER A 216 -12.12 14.22 -8.65
C SER A 216 -11.18 13.11 -9.08
N ARG A 217 -11.75 11.98 -9.51
CA ARG A 217 -11.01 10.84 -10.04
C ARG A 217 -10.61 11.10 -11.49
N TYR A 218 -9.31 11.03 -11.80
CA TYR A 218 -8.81 11.18 -13.16
C TYR A 218 -8.55 9.83 -13.87
N TRP A 219 -8.50 8.71 -13.15
CA TRP A 219 -8.27 7.40 -13.77
C TRP A 219 -9.06 6.28 -13.11
N HIS A 220 -9.45 5.27 -13.89
CA HIS A 220 -10.19 4.11 -13.43
C HIS A 220 -9.77 2.88 -14.23
N LEU A 221 -9.48 1.78 -13.54
CA LEU A 221 -9.08 0.53 -14.20
C LEU A 221 -10.30 -0.26 -14.65
N ASP A 222 -10.39 -0.50 -15.96
CA ASP A 222 -11.49 -1.22 -16.58
C ASP A 222 -11.17 -2.71 -16.75
N TYR A 223 -12.01 -3.57 -16.16
CA TYR A 223 -11.92 -5.03 -16.21
C TYR A 223 -12.90 -5.65 -17.20
N ARG A 224 -13.55 -4.86 -18.06
CA ARG A 224 -14.36 -5.39 -19.16
C ARG A 224 -13.43 -6.04 -20.19
N PRO A 225 -13.73 -7.27 -20.66
CA PRO A 225 -12.91 -7.91 -21.68
C PRO A 225 -12.87 -7.04 -22.95
N ALA A 226 -11.66 -6.74 -23.44
CA ALA A 226 -11.52 -6.02 -24.70
C ALA A 226 -11.88 -6.97 -25.85
N ARG A 227 -12.97 -6.67 -26.59
CA ARG A 227 -13.48 -7.52 -27.69
C ARG A 227 -12.40 -7.91 -28.72
N SER A 228 -11.45 -7.01 -29.02
CA SER A 228 -10.35 -7.23 -29.96
C SER A 228 -9.21 -8.11 -29.42
N ARG A 229 -9.10 -8.32 -28.10
CA ARG A 229 -8.04 -9.15 -27.48
C ARG A 229 -8.43 -10.61 -27.34
N VAL A 230 -9.71 -10.93 -27.53
CA VAL A 230 -10.26 -12.30 -27.51
C VAL A 230 -9.84 -13.10 -28.77
N THR A 231 -9.28 -12.43 -29.79
CA THR A 231 -8.81 -13.10 -31.02
C THR A 231 -7.35 -13.54 -30.98
N ALA A 232 -6.56 -13.08 -30.00
CA ALA A 232 -5.16 -13.50 -29.86
C ALA A 232 -5.06 -14.88 -29.23
N THR A 233 -4.12 -15.68 -29.70
CA THR A 233 -3.77 -16.98 -29.12
C THR A 233 -3.04 -16.80 -27.78
N GLU A 234 -3.01 -17.86 -26.97
CA GLU A 234 -2.30 -17.81 -25.68
C GLU A 234 -0.79 -17.54 -25.85
N ASP A 235 -0.18 -18.00 -26.93
CA ASP A 235 1.25 -17.84 -27.18
C ASP A 235 1.56 -16.39 -27.59
N GLU A 236 0.70 -15.77 -28.41
CA GLU A 236 0.78 -14.34 -28.73
C GLU A 236 0.59 -13.47 -27.47
N LEU A 237 -0.36 -13.84 -26.61
CA LEU A 237 -0.56 -13.13 -25.33
C LEU A 237 0.63 -13.30 -24.38
N ALA A 238 1.28 -14.47 -24.40
CA ALA A 238 2.49 -14.72 -23.63
C ALA A 238 3.67 -13.88 -24.12
N GLU A 239 3.82 -13.70 -25.43
CA GLU A 239 4.84 -12.79 -26.00
C GLU A 239 4.54 -11.33 -25.64
N GLN A 240 3.30 -10.87 -25.83
CA GLN A 240 2.90 -9.52 -25.43
C GLN A 240 3.17 -9.26 -23.94
N LEU A 241 2.98 -10.26 -23.07
CA LEU A 241 3.31 -10.16 -21.66
C LEU A 241 4.80 -9.91 -21.47
N ARG A 242 5.66 -10.70 -22.12
CA ARG A 242 7.12 -10.56 -22.03
C ARG A 242 7.59 -9.20 -22.53
N GLU A 243 7.10 -8.75 -23.68
CA GLU A 243 7.42 -7.43 -24.25
C GLU A 243 7.08 -6.30 -23.27
N ARG A 244 5.86 -6.35 -22.69
CA ARG A 244 5.42 -5.34 -21.72
C ARG A 244 6.21 -5.41 -20.43
N LEU A 245 6.56 -6.59 -19.95
CA LEU A 245 7.40 -6.76 -18.77
C LEU A 245 8.78 -6.13 -19.00
N LEU A 246 9.40 -6.38 -20.15
CA LEU A 246 10.67 -5.77 -20.54
C LEU A 246 10.55 -4.24 -20.62
N ASP A 247 9.47 -3.71 -21.20
CA ASP A 247 9.22 -2.27 -21.25
C ASP A 247 9.04 -1.65 -19.85
N CYS A 248 8.24 -2.27 -19.00
CA CYS A 248 7.99 -1.81 -17.64
C CYS A 248 9.26 -1.76 -16.81
N VAL A 249 10.14 -2.75 -16.97
CA VAL A 249 11.46 -2.78 -16.33
C VAL A 249 12.37 -1.72 -16.93
N ARG A 250 12.46 -1.62 -18.27
CA ARG A 250 13.33 -0.66 -18.96
C ARG A 250 13.13 0.77 -18.49
N VAL A 251 11.88 1.24 -18.43
CA VAL A 251 11.59 2.62 -18.02
C VAL A 251 11.89 2.90 -16.54
N ARG A 252 12.03 1.84 -15.72
CA ARG A 252 12.36 1.92 -14.28
C ARG A 252 13.85 1.74 -13.98
N LEU A 253 14.67 1.48 -14.99
CA LEU A 253 16.13 1.38 -14.84
C LEU A 253 16.84 2.73 -14.97
N VAL A 254 16.11 3.82 -15.28
CA VAL A 254 16.68 5.18 -15.34
C VAL A 254 17.08 5.63 -13.93
N SER A 255 18.39 5.73 -13.66
CA SER A 255 18.95 6.15 -12.38
C SER A 255 20.41 6.59 -12.54
N GLU A 256 20.82 7.67 -11.87
CA GLU A 256 22.24 8.05 -11.71
C GLU A 256 22.89 7.42 -10.47
N ARG A 257 22.08 6.71 -9.67
CA ARG A 257 22.50 6.03 -8.44
C ARG A 257 22.46 4.51 -8.62
N PRO A 258 23.26 3.75 -7.83
CA PRO A 258 23.23 2.29 -7.88
C PRO A 258 21.82 1.74 -7.61
N LEU A 259 21.44 0.75 -8.43
CA LEU A 259 20.16 0.06 -8.35
C LEU A 259 20.33 -1.46 -8.16
N GLY A 260 19.32 -2.09 -7.57
CA GLY A 260 19.27 -3.55 -7.41
C GLY A 260 17.84 -4.08 -7.46
N ALA A 261 17.63 -5.31 -6.98
CA ALA A 261 16.30 -5.92 -6.92
C ALA A 261 16.09 -6.78 -5.67
N PHE A 262 14.87 -6.78 -5.16
CA PHE A 262 14.43 -7.75 -4.18
C PHE A 262 14.13 -9.08 -4.86
N LEU A 263 14.66 -10.18 -4.31
CA LEU A 263 14.54 -11.52 -4.87
C LEU A 263 14.06 -12.51 -3.81
N SER A 264 12.84 -13.02 -3.96
CA SER A 264 12.28 -14.07 -3.06
C SER A 264 12.35 -15.47 -3.67
N GLY A 265 12.75 -15.59 -4.95
CA GLY A 265 12.55 -16.82 -5.72
C GLY A 265 11.07 -17.13 -6.01
N GLY A 266 10.14 -16.22 -5.68
CA GLY A 266 8.76 -16.24 -6.17
C GLY A 266 8.67 -15.73 -7.61
N VAL A 267 7.65 -16.20 -8.33
CA VAL A 267 7.45 -15.93 -9.77
C VAL A 267 7.62 -14.46 -10.14
N ASP A 268 7.05 -13.53 -9.36
CA ASP A 268 7.12 -12.10 -9.69
C ASP A 268 8.54 -11.54 -9.59
N SER A 269 9.18 -11.73 -8.44
CA SER A 269 10.55 -11.24 -8.22
C SER A 269 11.55 -11.88 -9.20
N SER A 270 11.37 -13.16 -9.52
CA SER A 270 12.18 -13.86 -10.52
C SER A 270 11.95 -13.31 -11.93
N ALA A 271 10.72 -12.93 -12.26
CA ALA A 271 10.40 -12.29 -13.54
C ALA A 271 11.05 -10.90 -13.65
N ILE A 272 11.08 -10.13 -12.55
CA ILE A 272 11.78 -8.84 -12.50
C ILE A 272 13.28 -9.01 -12.72
N VAL A 273 13.93 -9.91 -11.98
CA VAL A 273 15.38 -10.18 -12.15
C VAL A 273 15.67 -10.67 -13.57
N ALA A 274 14.89 -11.62 -14.08
CA ALA A 274 15.03 -12.12 -15.45
C ALA A 274 14.90 -11.03 -16.52
N ALA A 275 13.97 -10.10 -16.34
CA ALA A 275 13.77 -8.97 -17.24
C ALA A 275 14.89 -7.93 -17.10
N MET A 276 15.33 -7.61 -15.87
CA MET A 276 16.45 -6.71 -15.64
C MET A 276 17.73 -7.22 -16.30
N SER A 277 18.05 -8.51 -16.15
CA SER A 277 19.26 -9.12 -16.75
C SER A 277 19.22 -9.03 -18.28
N ARG A 278 18.03 -9.19 -18.88
CA ARG A 278 17.85 -9.08 -20.33
C ARG A 278 17.91 -7.65 -20.86
N VAL A 279 17.43 -6.68 -20.08
CA VAL A 279 17.41 -5.27 -20.50
C VAL A 279 18.77 -4.61 -20.32
N THR A 280 19.48 -4.92 -19.23
CA THR A 280 20.77 -4.29 -18.90
C THR A 280 21.95 -5.04 -19.53
N GLY A 281 21.92 -6.37 -19.54
CA GLY A 281 23.11 -7.19 -19.83
C GLY A 281 24.21 -7.09 -18.77
N GLU A 282 23.95 -6.39 -17.66
CA GLU A 282 24.92 -6.16 -16.58
C GLU A 282 24.63 -7.07 -15.37
N ARG A 283 25.65 -7.24 -14.53
CA ARG A 283 25.53 -7.98 -13.28
C ARG A 283 24.71 -7.19 -12.26
N ILE A 284 23.51 -7.66 -11.98
CA ILE A 284 22.55 -6.99 -11.07
C ILE A 284 22.82 -7.38 -9.63
N ARG A 285 22.61 -6.45 -8.70
CA ARG A 285 22.58 -6.73 -7.26
C ARG A 285 21.22 -7.23 -6.83
N THR A 286 21.16 -8.35 -6.14
CA THR A 286 19.91 -8.93 -5.65
C THR A 286 19.97 -9.17 -4.15
N PHE A 287 18.83 -8.95 -3.49
CA PHE A 287 18.71 -8.97 -2.03
C PHE A 287 17.59 -9.92 -1.61
N SER A 288 17.90 -10.83 -0.71
CA SER A 288 16.95 -11.80 -0.16
C SER A 288 17.02 -11.83 1.35
N ILE A 289 15.89 -12.11 1.97
CA ILE A 289 15.82 -12.41 3.40
C ILE A 289 15.20 -13.79 3.62
N GLY A 290 15.65 -14.45 4.68
CA GLY A 290 15.11 -15.72 5.14
C GLY A 290 14.94 -15.74 6.66
N PHE A 291 14.45 -16.86 7.15
CA PHE A 291 14.25 -17.13 8.57
C PHE A 291 14.88 -18.48 8.91
N ASP A 292 15.15 -18.71 10.20
CA ASP A 292 15.68 -19.98 10.69
C ASP A 292 14.68 -21.13 10.46
N GLU A 293 13.38 -20.84 10.50
CA GLU A 293 12.31 -21.80 10.23
C GLU A 293 12.20 -22.14 8.73
N GLU A 294 12.46 -23.40 8.39
CA GLU A 294 12.47 -23.89 6.99
C GLU A 294 11.16 -23.60 6.23
N SER A 295 10.00 -23.62 6.90
CA SER A 295 8.70 -23.33 6.28
C SER A 295 8.54 -21.89 5.80
N TYR A 296 9.42 -20.98 6.25
CA TYR A 296 9.43 -19.56 5.89
C TYR A 296 10.71 -19.16 5.14
N ASN A 297 11.61 -20.11 4.85
CA ASN A 297 12.90 -19.81 4.24
C ASN A 297 12.86 -19.90 2.70
N GLU A 298 12.80 -18.76 2.02
CA GLU A 298 12.82 -18.71 0.55
C GLU A 298 14.23 -18.59 -0.07
N LEU A 299 15.29 -18.48 0.75
CA LEU A 299 16.67 -18.28 0.31
C LEU A 299 17.16 -19.32 -0.70
N PRO A 300 16.89 -20.64 -0.55
CA PRO A 300 17.33 -21.62 -1.54
C PRO A 300 16.78 -21.36 -2.96
N HIS A 301 15.54 -20.86 -3.05
CA HIS A 301 14.92 -20.53 -4.34
C HIS A 301 15.49 -19.25 -4.93
N ALA A 302 15.66 -18.22 -4.10
CA ALA A 302 16.28 -16.95 -4.50
C ALA A 302 17.71 -17.19 -5.04
N ARG A 303 18.51 -18.00 -4.34
CA ARG A 303 19.87 -18.36 -4.74
C ARG A 303 19.93 -19.04 -6.10
N ARG A 304 18.96 -19.90 -6.41
CA ARG A 304 18.91 -20.58 -7.71
C ARG A 304 18.62 -19.61 -8.86
N VAL A 305 17.75 -18.62 -8.63
CA VAL A 305 17.49 -17.56 -9.62
C VAL A 305 18.71 -16.65 -9.75
N ALA A 306 19.36 -16.31 -8.65
CA ALA A 306 20.59 -15.54 -8.64
C ALA A 306 21.72 -16.22 -9.43
N GLN A 307 21.88 -17.55 -9.29
CA GLN A 307 22.82 -18.35 -10.07
C GLN A 307 22.46 -18.40 -11.56
N LEU A 308 21.18 -18.56 -11.89
CA LEU A 308 20.70 -18.60 -13.28
C LEU A 308 21.01 -17.30 -14.04
N TYR A 309 20.98 -16.16 -13.34
CA TYR A 309 21.17 -14.83 -13.91
C TYR A 309 22.49 -14.16 -13.53
N ASP A 310 23.42 -14.92 -12.94
CA ASP A 310 24.73 -14.45 -12.47
C ASP A 310 24.69 -13.12 -11.69
N THR A 311 23.77 -13.01 -10.72
CA THR A 311 23.61 -11.77 -9.94
C THR A 311 24.64 -11.67 -8.81
N GLU A 312 24.96 -10.45 -8.38
CA GLU A 312 25.64 -10.19 -7.11
C GLU A 312 24.62 -10.36 -5.97
N HIS A 313 24.55 -11.56 -5.39
CA HIS A 313 23.49 -11.95 -4.45
C HIS A 313 23.86 -11.73 -3.00
N HIS A 314 22.98 -11.06 -2.26
CA HIS A 314 23.10 -10.80 -0.83
C HIS A 314 21.93 -11.45 -0.08
N GLU A 315 22.23 -12.20 0.97
CA GLU A 315 21.23 -12.91 1.78
C GLU A 315 21.38 -12.54 3.26
N LEU A 316 20.25 -12.33 3.95
CA LEU A 316 20.20 -12.12 5.39
C LEU A 316 19.18 -13.05 6.04
N VAL A 317 19.55 -13.72 7.12
CA VAL A 317 18.62 -14.48 7.96
C VAL A 317 18.15 -13.57 9.10
N VAL A 318 16.87 -13.24 9.11
CA VAL A 318 16.26 -12.40 10.15
C VAL A 318 16.04 -13.23 11.40
N ARG A 319 16.65 -12.77 12.51
CA ARG A 319 16.50 -13.40 13.83
C ARG A 319 15.54 -12.61 14.72
N PRO A 320 14.99 -13.20 15.79
CA PRO A 320 13.95 -12.61 16.63
C PRO A 320 14.37 -11.43 17.53
N ASP A 321 15.35 -10.61 17.14
CA ASP A 321 15.60 -9.32 17.81
C ASP A 321 14.56 -8.27 17.38
N VAL A 322 13.30 -8.67 17.53
CA VAL A 322 12.09 -8.03 16.98
C VAL A 322 11.50 -7.05 18.00
N LEU A 323 12.11 -6.89 19.17
CA LEU A 323 11.59 -6.01 20.21
C LEU A 323 11.72 -4.54 19.80
N ASP A 324 12.86 -4.15 19.22
CA ASP A 324 13.12 -2.75 18.84
C ASP A 324 12.46 -2.36 17.51
N ILE A 325 12.15 -3.34 16.65
CA ILE A 325 11.53 -3.06 15.35
C ILE A 325 10.04 -2.68 15.48
N LEU A 326 9.30 -3.21 16.46
CA LEU A 326 7.86 -2.90 16.57
C LEU A 326 7.59 -1.41 16.86
N PRO A 327 8.27 -0.76 17.83
CA PRO A 327 8.15 0.69 18.02
C PRO A 327 8.60 1.49 16.80
N LEU A 328 9.69 1.06 16.13
CA LEU A 328 10.17 1.72 14.91
C LEU A 328 9.12 1.67 13.79
N LEU A 329 8.51 0.51 13.54
CA LEU A 329 7.46 0.37 12.55
C LEU A 329 6.20 1.16 12.95
N ALA A 330 5.78 1.11 14.21
CA ALA A 330 4.64 1.89 14.69
C ALA A 330 4.83 3.40 14.45
N ARG A 331 6.03 3.94 14.71
CA ARG A 331 6.41 5.32 14.36
C ARG A 331 6.49 5.54 12.86
N SER A 332 6.94 4.57 12.09
CA SER A 332 7.15 4.72 10.64
C SER A 332 5.84 4.76 9.87
N PHE A 333 4.88 3.91 10.22
CA PHE A 333 3.58 3.81 9.55
C PHE A 333 2.62 4.97 9.85
N ASP A 334 2.85 5.72 10.93
CA ASP A 334 2.06 6.86 11.41
C ASP A 334 0.58 6.59 11.75
N GLU A 335 0.06 5.41 11.39
CA GLU A 335 -1.27 4.90 11.68
C GLU A 335 -1.17 3.41 12.05
N PRO A 336 -2.15 2.82 12.76
CA PRO A 336 -2.06 1.42 13.13
C PRO A 336 -2.05 0.55 11.88
N TYR A 337 -1.06 -0.34 11.82
CA TYR A 337 -0.79 -1.21 10.68
C TYR A 337 -0.33 -2.59 11.17
N ALA A 338 -0.93 -3.67 10.66
CA ALA A 338 -0.76 -5.02 11.22
C ALA A 338 -0.49 -6.13 10.20
N ASP A 339 0.01 -5.80 9.00
CA ASP A 339 0.67 -6.82 8.18
C ASP A 339 2.06 -7.10 8.76
N SER A 340 2.19 -8.29 9.36
CA SER A 340 3.44 -8.76 9.96
C SER A 340 4.63 -8.84 8.99
N SER A 341 4.38 -8.87 7.68
CA SER A 341 5.44 -8.87 6.67
C SER A 341 6.16 -7.53 6.54
N ALA A 342 5.68 -6.47 7.21
CA ALA A 342 6.43 -5.22 7.33
C ALA A 342 7.79 -5.39 8.04
N ILE A 343 7.89 -6.33 8.98
CA ILE A 343 9.15 -6.64 9.69
C ILE A 343 10.23 -7.13 8.69
N PRO A 344 10.00 -8.21 7.94
CA PRO A 344 10.94 -8.62 6.91
C PRO A 344 11.19 -7.55 5.83
N SER A 345 10.14 -6.84 5.40
CA SER A 345 10.30 -5.77 4.42
C SER A 345 11.28 -4.68 4.88
N TYR A 346 11.23 -4.29 6.16
CA TYR A 346 12.18 -3.33 6.73
C TYR A 346 13.61 -3.87 6.71
N TYR A 347 13.86 -5.08 7.24
CA TYR A 347 15.23 -5.63 7.25
C TYR A 347 15.79 -5.85 5.85
N LEU A 348 14.94 -6.26 4.89
CA LEU A 348 15.33 -6.38 3.49
C LEU A 348 15.72 -5.01 2.90
N ALA A 349 14.95 -3.97 3.19
CA ALA A 349 15.26 -2.62 2.76
C ALA A 349 16.54 -2.08 3.42
N GLU A 350 16.71 -2.30 4.72
CA GLU A 350 17.89 -1.90 5.49
C GLU A 350 19.15 -2.55 4.91
N MET A 351 19.12 -3.86 4.63
CA MET A 351 20.21 -4.57 3.96
C MET A 351 20.48 -3.97 2.57
N ALA A 352 19.46 -3.83 1.73
CA ALA A 352 19.65 -3.32 0.37
C ALA A 352 20.21 -1.89 0.36
N ARG A 353 19.79 -1.05 1.32
CA ARG A 353 20.24 0.34 1.43
C ARG A 353 21.75 0.47 1.63
N GLN A 354 22.41 -0.53 2.19
CA GLN A 354 23.87 -0.57 2.34
C GLN A 354 24.60 -0.61 0.98
N HIS A 355 23.91 -1.04 -0.09
CA HIS A 355 24.50 -1.27 -1.40
C HIS A 355 23.90 -0.41 -2.52
N VAL A 356 22.62 -0.04 -2.40
CA VAL A 356 21.86 0.65 -3.46
C VAL A 356 20.97 1.76 -2.89
N VAL A 357 20.57 2.68 -3.75
CA VAL A 357 19.59 3.75 -3.42
C VAL A 357 18.23 3.47 -4.06
N VAL A 358 18.20 2.63 -5.09
CA VAL A 358 17.00 2.22 -5.81
C VAL A 358 16.91 0.70 -5.83
N THR A 359 15.71 0.14 -5.64
CA THR A 359 15.45 -1.29 -5.77
C THR A 359 14.20 -1.54 -6.61
N LEU A 360 14.23 -2.57 -7.46
CA LEU A 360 13.04 -3.06 -8.15
C LEU A 360 12.45 -4.26 -7.39
N ASN A 361 11.12 -4.39 -7.40
CA ASN A 361 10.42 -5.48 -6.74
C ASN A 361 9.28 -6.08 -7.59
N GLY A 362 8.75 -7.21 -7.14
CA GLY A 362 7.69 -7.95 -7.84
C GLY A 362 6.25 -7.56 -7.45
N ASP A 363 6.01 -6.46 -6.75
CA ASP A 363 4.67 -6.10 -6.30
C ASP A 363 3.74 -5.78 -7.48
N GLY A 364 2.46 -6.08 -7.32
CA GLY A 364 1.43 -5.93 -8.36
C GLY A 364 1.19 -7.19 -9.19
N GLY A 365 2.10 -8.16 -9.15
CA GLY A 365 1.96 -9.39 -9.92
C GLY A 365 0.77 -10.25 -9.47
N ASP A 366 0.48 -10.29 -8.16
CA ASP A 366 -0.64 -11.06 -7.62
C ASP A 366 -2.01 -10.44 -7.99
N GLU A 367 -2.12 -9.11 -8.00
CA GLU A 367 -3.33 -8.35 -8.28
C GLU A 367 -3.60 -8.17 -9.77
N ALA A 368 -2.55 -8.01 -10.57
CA ALA A 368 -2.71 -7.90 -12.02
C ALA A 368 -3.03 -9.26 -12.67
N LEU A 369 -2.42 -10.35 -12.18
CA LEU A 369 -2.39 -11.65 -12.85
C LEU A 369 -2.98 -12.81 -12.04
N GLY A 370 -3.62 -12.54 -10.90
CA GLY A 370 -4.37 -13.56 -10.15
C GLY A 370 -3.50 -14.55 -9.41
N GLY A 371 -2.62 -14.06 -8.53
CA GLY A 371 -1.61 -14.87 -7.86
C GLY A 371 -1.93 -15.35 -6.44
N TYR A 372 -3.02 -14.85 -5.82
CA TYR A 372 -3.42 -15.31 -4.50
C TYR A 372 -4.18 -16.64 -4.53
N LEU A 373 -3.79 -17.57 -3.65
CA LEU A 373 -4.50 -18.83 -3.44
C LEU A 373 -5.95 -18.61 -2.96
N ARG A 374 -6.26 -17.43 -2.38
CA ARG A 374 -7.64 -17.09 -2.00
C ARG A 374 -8.61 -17.01 -3.17
N TYR A 375 -8.15 -16.69 -4.38
CA TYR A 375 -9.04 -16.60 -5.54
C TYR A 375 -9.66 -17.96 -5.88
N PRO A 376 -8.88 -19.02 -6.20
CA PRO A 376 -9.47 -20.33 -6.44
C PRO A 376 -10.19 -20.84 -5.20
N LEU A 377 -9.65 -20.68 -3.98
CA LEU A 377 -10.34 -21.14 -2.77
C LEU A 377 -11.74 -20.52 -2.61
N PHE A 378 -11.88 -19.22 -2.81
CA PHE A 378 -13.17 -18.54 -2.75
C PHE A 378 -14.13 -19.03 -3.84
N LEU A 379 -13.65 -19.15 -5.09
CA LEU A 379 -14.48 -19.58 -6.22
C LEU A 379 -14.97 -21.03 -6.10
N HIS A 380 -14.19 -21.93 -5.48
CA HIS A 380 -14.60 -23.32 -5.26
C HIS A 380 -15.47 -23.52 -4.02
N SER A 381 -15.26 -22.71 -2.96
CA SER A 381 -15.99 -22.85 -1.69
C SER A 381 -17.34 -22.14 -1.65
N THR A 382 -17.63 -21.31 -2.65
CA THR A 382 -18.80 -20.45 -2.65
C THR A 382 -19.87 -20.98 -3.60
N PRO A 383 -21.06 -21.38 -3.10
CA PRO A 383 -22.15 -21.80 -3.99
C PRO A 383 -22.55 -20.64 -4.91
N ARG A 384 -22.66 -20.94 -6.21
CA ARG A 384 -23.00 -19.95 -7.26
C ARG A 384 -24.34 -19.27 -6.99
N HIS A 385 -25.30 -19.99 -6.41
CA HIS A 385 -26.59 -19.45 -5.99
C HIS A 385 -27.04 -20.07 -4.66
N ILE A 386 -27.40 -19.23 -3.70
CA ILE A 386 -28.11 -19.64 -2.48
C ILE A 386 -29.42 -18.86 -2.48
N PRO A 387 -30.58 -19.52 -2.61
CA PRO A 387 -31.87 -18.82 -2.57
C PRO A 387 -32.01 -18.00 -1.30
N THR A 388 -32.48 -16.76 -1.42
CA THR A 388 -32.58 -15.79 -0.30
C THR A 388 -33.37 -16.33 0.89
N LEU A 389 -34.38 -17.17 0.64
CA LEU A 389 -35.17 -17.85 1.68
C LEU A 389 -34.33 -18.83 2.51
N VAL A 390 -33.45 -19.60 1.86
CA VAL A 390 -32.53 -20.54 2.53
C VAL A 390 -31.50 -19.78 3.37
N ALA A 391 -30.92 -18.71 2.81
CA ALA A 391 -30.00 -17.83 3.53
C ALA A 391 -30.65 -17.19 4.78
N ARG A 392 -31.92 -16.77 4.66
CA ARG A 392 -32.69 -16.14 5.75
C ARG A 392 -33.04 -17.14 6.87
N SER A 393 -33.43 -18.36 6.52
CA SER A 393 -33.68 -19.44 7.50
C SER A 393 -32.40 -19.87 8.23
N LEU A 394 -31.25 -19.92 7.52
CA LEU A 394 -29.94 -20.19 8.12
C LEU A 394 -29.45 -19.05 9.02
N ARG A 395 -29.76 -17.78 8.72
CA ARG A 395 -29.49 -16.63 9.62
C ARG A 395 -30.22 -16.77 10.97
N VAL A 396 -31.49 -17.18 10.94
CA VAL A 396 -32.31 -17.34 12.15
C VAL A 396 -31.86 -18.56 12.96
N GLY A 397 -31.62 -19.70 12.30
CA GLY A 397 -31.14 -20.92 12.96
C GLY A 397 -29.70 -20.82 13.49
N GLY A 398 -28.80 -20.15 12.77
CA GLY A 398 -27.39 -19.98 13.18
C GLY A 398 -27.19 -19.11 14.42
N ARG A 399 -28.11 -18.15 14.68
CA ARG A 399 -28.10 -17.34 15.91
C ARG A 399 -28.48 -18.16 17.16
N ALA A 400 -29.36 -19.15 17.02
CA ALA A 400 -29.80 -20.00 18.14
C ALA A 400 -28.73 -21.02 18.58
N LEU A 401 -27.78 -21.38 17.71
CA LEU A 401 -26.66 -22.28 18.02
C LEU A 401 -25.45 -21.60 18.69
N ARG A 402 -25.50 -20.28 18.95
CA ARG A 402 -24.47 -19.54 19.72
C ARG A 402 -24.62 -19.84 21.22
N ARG A 403 -24.34 -21.07 21.65
CA ARG A 403 -24.03 -21.36 23.07
C ARG A 403 -22.52 -21.32 23.28
N PRO A 404 -21.99 -20.49 24.19
CA PRO A 404 -20.57 -20.52 24.55
C PRO A 404 -20.22 -21.90 25.13
N GLY A 405 -19.21 -22.58 24.58
CA GLY A 405 -18.66 -23.82 25.18
C GLY A 405 -18.76 -25.12 24.37
N ALA A 406 -19.32 -25.13 23.15
CA ALA A 406 -19.39 -26.36 22.34
C ALA A 406 -18.05 -26.69 21.66
N ARG A 407 -17.25 -27.57 22.29
CA ARG A 407 -15.90 -28.05 21.89
C ARG A 407 -15.82 -28.87 20.58
N SER A 408 -16.85 -28.88 19.74
CA SER A 408 -16.89 -29.70 18.52
C SER A 408 -16.40 -28.93 17.30
N ARG A 409 -15.27 -29.37 16.71
CA ARG A 409 -14.74 -28.85 15.43
C ARG A 409 -15.76 -28.92 14.29
N LEU A 410 -16.71 -29.87 14.34
CA LEU A 410 -17.78 -30.05 13.36
C LEU A 410 -18.86 -28.96 13.49
N LEU A 411 -19.31 -28.66 14.71
CA LEU A 411 -20.30 -27.59 14.97
C LEU A 411 -19.73 -26.20 14.61
N GLY A 412 -18.43 -25.96 14.87
CA GLY A 412 -17.75 -24.73 14.47
C GLY A 412 -17.59 -24.57 12.95
N ARG A 413 -17.44 -25.67 12.19
CA ARG A 413 -17.43 -25.65 10.72
C ARG A 413 -18.83 -25.42 10.15
N ALA A 414 -19.85 -26.07 10.73
CA ALA A 414 -21.24 -25.91 10.33
C ALA A 414 -21.76 -24.48 10.60
N SER A 415 -21.41 -23.87 11.73
CA SER A 415 -21.80 -22.48 12.03
C SER A 415 -21.11 -21.46 11.12
N ARG A 416 -19.82 -21.65 10.80
CA ARG A 416 -19.11 -20.82 9.81
C ARG A 416 -19.71 -20.93 8.42
N ALA A 417 -20.00 -22.16 7.98
CA ALA A 417 -20.68 -22.40 6.71
C ALA A 417 -22.07 -21.74 6.72
N ALA A 418 -22.87 -21.93 7.78
CA ALA A 418 -24.18 -21.29 7.91
C ALA A 418 -24.11 -19.77 7.85
N ILE A 419 -23.12 -19.12 8.47
CA ILE A 419 -22.93 -17.65 8.43
C ILE A 419 -22.46 -17.17 7.04
N LEU A 420 -21.55 -17.90 6.39
CA LEU A 420 -21.11 -17.62 5.00
C LEU A 420 -22.27 -17.78 4.01
N LEU A 421 -23.13 -18.78 4.22
CA LEU A 421 -24.35 -19.01 3.44
C LEU A 421 -25.47 -18.01 3.78
N SER A 422 -25.35 -17.32 4.92
CA SER A 422 -26.27 -16.29 5.41
C SER A 422 -26.06 -14.95 4.69
N GLU A 423 -24.83 -14.68 4.24
CA GLU A 423 -24.49 -13.51 3.43
C GLU A 423 -24.80 -13.80 1.95
N SER A 424 -25.96 -13.31 1.48
CA SER A 424 -26.41 -13.56 0.10
C SER A 424 -25.59 -12.80 -0.95
N HIS A 425 -24.97 -11.67 -0.59
CA HIS A 425 -24.24 -10.83 -1.53
C HIS A 425 -22.78 -11.30 -1.71
N PRO A 426 -22.30 -11.61 -2.93
CA PRO A 426 -20.93 -12.08 -3.18
C PRO A 426 -19.84 -11.17 -2.60
N ALA A 427 -20.02 -9.85 -2.71
CA ALA A 427 -19.08 -8.87 -2.16
C ALA A 427 -18.94 -9.00 -0.64
N ARG A 428 -20.04 -9.23 0.09
CA ARG A 428 -20.00 -9.41 1.56
C ARG A 428 -19.35 -10.71 1.96
N ARG A 429 -19.58 -11.79 1.19
CA ARG A 429 -18.87 -13.07 1.40
C ARG A 429 -17.37 -12.87 1.23
N TYR A 430 -16.96 -12.10 0.22
CA TYR A 430 -15.55 -11.79 0.02
C TYR A 430 -14.98 -10.85 1.09
N GLY A 431 -15.70 -9.77 1.45
CA GLY A 431 -15.30 -8.89 2.54
C GLY A 431 -15.12 -9.64 3.86
N ARG A 432 -16.01 -10.58 4.18
CA ARG A 432 -15.87 -11.47 5.34
C ARG A 432 -14.68 -12.44 5.21
N PHE A 433 -14.34 -12.87 4.01
CA PHE A 433 -13.16 -13.70 3.75
C PHE A 433 -11.86 -12.92 3.98
N LEU A 434 -11.85 -11.62 3.66
CA LEU A 434 -10.73 -10.70 3.88
C LEU A 434 -10.63 -10.19 5.33
N SER A 435 -11.61 -10.48 6.18
CA SER A 435 -11.71 -9.90 7.53
C SER A 435 -10.92 -10.67 8.56
N TYR A 436 -10.15 -9.94 9.37
CA TYR A 436 -9.47 -10.46 10.56
C TYR A 436 -10.43 -10.54 11.75
N PHE A 437 -10.83 -9.39 12.32
CA PHE A 437 -11.94 -9.37 13.27
C PHE A 437 -13.27 -9.25 12.52
N LYS A 438 -14.09 -10.31 12.61
CA LYS A 438 -15.44 -10.31 12.06
C LYS A 438 -16.39 -9.44 12.91
N PRO A 439 -17.55 -9.01 12.38
CA PRO A 439 -18.50 -8.19 13.11
C PRO A 439 -18.86 -8.73 14.50
N GLU A 440 -19.09 -10.05 14.62
CA GLU A 440 -19.40 -10.70 15.89
C GLU A 440 -18.21 -10.76 16.86
N GLU A 441 -16.98 -10.78 16.35
CA GLU A 441 -15.76 -10.74 17.17
C GLU A 441 -15.48 -9.32 17.65
N LYS A 442 -15.74 -8.31 16.81
CA LYS A 442 -15.71 -6.89 17.22
C LYS A 442 -16.78 -6.60 18.28
N GLU A 443 -18.00 -7.10 18.11
CA GLU A 443 -19.07 -6.96 19.09
C GLU A 443 -18.67 -7.52 20.47
N ALA A 444 -17.94 -8.63 20.51
CA ALA A 444 -17.44 -9.24 21.75
C ALA A 444 -16.21 -8.52 22.33
N LEU A 445 -15.35 -7.97 21.48
CA LEU A 445 -14.10 -7.31 21.87
C LEU A 445 -14.30 -5.87 22.38
N LEU A 446 -15.05 -5.06 21.65
CA LEU A 446 -15.14 -3.61 21.88
C LEU A 446 -15.87 -3.30 23.19
N SER A 447 -15.45 -2.25 23.89
CA SER A 447 -16.21 -1.71 25.03
C SER A 447 -17.58 -1.20 24.56
N ASP A 448 -18.52 -1.06 25.49
CA ASP A 448 -19.87 -0.56 25.14
C ASP A 448 -19.83 0.89 24.64
N GLU A 449 -18.89 1.69 25.14
CA GLU A 449 -18.70 3.07 24.68
C GLU A 449 -18.15 3.12 23.26
N PHE A 450 -17.06 2.40 22.99
CA PHE A 450 -16.46 2.38 21.67
C PHE A 450 -17.40 1.75 20.64
N ALA A 451 -18.14 0.70 21.03
CA ALA A 451 -19.16 0.09 20.20
C ALA A 451 -20.26 1.09 19.80
N ARG A 452 -20.69 2.00 20.69
CA ARG A 452 -21.66 3.06 20.35
C ARG A 452 -21.12 4.03 19.31
N GLN A 453 -19.82 4.39 19.38
CA GLN A 453 -19.19 5.30 18.42
C GLN A 453 -19.16 4.71 17.00
N VAL A 454 -19.14 3.38 16.87
CA VAL A 454 -19.03 2.67 15.57
C VAL A 454 -20.28 1.89 15.17
N ALA A 455 -21.38 1.98 15.93
CA ALA A 455 -22.58 1.14 15.80
C ALA A 455 -23.21 1.14 14.40
N HIS A 456 -23.07 2.24 13.66
CA HIS A 456 -23.65 2.42 12.32
C HIS A 456 -22.64 2.25 11.17
N ARG A 457 -21.43 1.77 11.47
CA ARG A 457 -20.34 1.65 10.49
C ARG A 457 -20.12 0.21 10.12
N ASP A 458 -20.37 -0.09 8.84
CA ASP A 458 -20.16 -1.41 8.27
C ASP A 458 -18.87 -1.43 7.45
N SER A 459 -17.81 -2.06 7.97
CA SER A 459 -16.54 -2.20 7.26
C SER A 459 -16.70 -2.85 5.90
N TYR A 460 -17.70 -3.72 5.69
CA TYR A 460 -17.85 -4.45 4.42
C TYR A 460 -18.37 -3.56 3.29
N ARG A 461 -18.95 -2.38 3.60
CA ARG A 461 -19.33 -1.42 2.57
C ARG A 461 -18.16 -0.99 1.70
N PHE A 462 -16.97 -0.87 2.27
CA PHE A 462 -15.75 -0.57 1.51
C PHE A 462 -15.51 -1.56 0.35
N VAL A 463 -15.69 -2.86 0.61
CA VAL A 463 -15.57 -3.91 -0.43
C VAL A 463 -16.78 -3.93 -1.36
N GLU A 464 -17.98 -3.68 -0.84
CA GLU A 464 -19.20 -3.61 -1.65
C GLU A 464 -19.17 -2.47 -2.67
N ASP A 465 -18.77 -1.28 -2.25
CA ASP A 465 -18.77 -0.08 -3.10
C ASP A 465 -17.84 -0.28 -4.30
N VAL A 466 -16.65 -0.83 -4.06
CA VAL A 466 -15.72 -1.22 -5.14
C VAL A 466 -16.33 -2.33 -6.00
N TRP A 467 -16.88 -3.38 -5.39
CA TRP A 467 -17.51 -4.47 -6.13
C TRP A 467 -18.64 -4.01 -7.07
N GLN A 468 -19.40 -2.99 -6.67
CA GLN A 468 -20.47 -2.41 -7.50
C GLN A 468 -19.96 -1.44 -8.56
N ALA A 469 -18.89 -0.69 -8.26
CA ALA A 469 -18.31 0.25 -9.19
C ALA A 469 -17.66 -0.42 -10.43
N HIS A 470 -17.31 -1.70 -10.34
CA HIS A 470 -16.66 -2.43 -11.43
C HIS A 470 -17.60 -3.39 -12.18
N LEU A 471 -17.56 -3.30 -13.52
CA LEU A 471 -18.43 -4.03 -14.45
C LEU A 471 -17.80 -5.32 -15.01
N ALA A 472 -16.84 -5.91 -14.29
CA ALA A 472 -16.23 -7.19 -14.68
C ALA A 472 -17.31 -8.28 -14.81
N THR A 473 -17.33 -8.99 -15.94
CA THR A 473 -18.33 -10.03 -16.23
C THR A 473 -17.94 -11.38 -15.64
N ASP A 474 -16.65 -11.67 -15.52
CA ASP A 474 -16.15 -12.90 -14.92
C ASP A 474 -15.78 -12.71 -13.43
N PRO A 475 -15.91 -13.77 -12.62
CA PRO A 475 -15.74 -13.66 -11.17
C PRO A 475 -14.28 -13.46 -10.74
N VAL A 476 -13.29 -13.90 -11.52
CA VAL A 476 -11.87 -13.70 -11.19
C VAL A 476 -11.52 -12.22 -11.27
N ASN A 477 -11.83 -11.57 -12.40
CA ASN A 477 -11.59 -10.15 -12.59
C ASN A 477 -12.35 -9.28 -11.59
N ARG A 478 -13.52 -9.73 -11.12
CA ARG A 478 -14.25 -9.01 -10.06
C ARG A 478 -13.56 -9.05 -8.70
N LEU A 479 -12.93 -10.19 -8.35
CA LEU A 479 -12.10 -10.30 -7.15
C LEU A 479 -10.81 -9.47 -7.28
N LEU A 480 -10.16 -9.53 -8.45
CA LEU A 480 -8.97 -8.71 -8.73
C LEU A 480 -9.29 -7.22 -8.64
N ALA A 481 -10.43 -6.78 -9.18
CA ALA A 481 -10.85 -5.40 -9.09
C ALA A 481 -11.00 -4.93 -7.63
N VAL A 482 -11.57 -5.76 -6.76
CA VAL A 482 -11.63 -5.47 -5.32
C VAL A 482 -10.23 -5.35 -4.73
N ASP A 483 -9.37 -6.35 -4.92
CA ASP A 483 -8.04 -6.38 -4.30
C ASP A 483 -7.15 -5.22 -4.82
N THR A 484 -7.22 -4.89 -6.10
CA THR A 484 -6.47 -3.76 -6.71
C THR A 484 -6.90 -2.40 -6.16
N HIS A 485 -8.14 -2.22 -5.71
CA HIS A 485 -8.64 -0.93 -5.21
C HIS A 485 -8.77 -0.87 -3.69
N THR A 486 -8.60 -1.99 -2.99
CA THR A 486 -8.71 -2.06 -1.52
C THR A 486 -7.38 -2.50 -0.91
N TYR A 487 -7.04 -3.78 -1.04
CA TYR A 487 -5.87 -4.42 -0.43
C TYR A 487 -4.55 -3.84 -0.96
N LEU A 488 -4.40 -3.64 -2.27
CA LEU A 488 -3.17 -3.13 -2.87
C LEU A 488 -2.80 -1.71 -2.36
N PRO A 489 -3.65 -0.68 -2.54
CA PRO A 489 -3.32 0.69 -2.09
C PRO A 489 -3.42 0.88 -0.57
N GLY A 490 -4.12 -0.01 0.14
CA GLY A 490 -4.32 0.07 1.58
C GLY A 490 -3.26 -0.66 2.41
N ASP A 491 -2.82 -1.83 1.94
CA ASP A 491 -1.92 -2.72 2.68
C ASP A 491 -0.52 -2.75 2.05
N LEU A 492 -0.45 -3.25 0.81
CA LEU A 492 0.83 -3.63 0.22
C LEU A 492 1.70 -2.46 -0.20
N LEU A 493 1.12 -1.45 -0.86
CA LEU A 493 1.89 -0.29 -1.31
C LEU A 493 2.36 0.57 -0.14
N PRO A 494 1.54 0.85 0.89
CA PRO A 494 2.02 1.51 2.10
C PRO A 494 3.14 0.71 2.78
N LYS A 495 3.02 -0.62 2.91
CA LYS A 495 4.09 -1.44 3.49
C LYS A 495 5.41 -1.20 2.80
N VAL A 496 5.45 -1.35 1.48
CA VAL A 496 6.71 -1.24 0.74
C VAL A 496 7.23 0.18 0.76
N ASP A 497 6.38 1.17 0.48
CA ASP A 497 6.81 2.57 0.47
C ASP A 497 7.31 3.03 1.85
N ILE A 498 6.64 2.68 2.94
CA ILE A 498 7.04 3.11 4.28
C ILE A 498 8.27 2.34 4.77
N THR A 499 8.32 1.02 4.60
CA THR A 499 9.48 0.24 5.06
C THR A 499 10.74 0.56 4.29
N THR A 500 10.67 0.81 2.97
CA THR A 500 11.87 1.20 2.22
C THR A 500 12.27 2.65 2.49
N MET A 501 11.32 3.57 2.63
CA MET A 501 11.65 4.97 2.87
C MET A 501 12.07 5.26 4.31
N ALA A 502 11.76 4.39 5.29
CA ALA A 502 12.33 4.44 6.64
C ALA A 502 13.87 4.39 6.64
N VAL A 503 14.46 3.80 5.58
CA VAL A 503 15.92 3.74 5.36
C VAL A 503 16.36 4.52 4.12
N SER A 504 15.54 5.44 3.61
CA SER A 504 15.83 6.25 2.41
C SER A 504 16.15 5.40 1.16
N LEU A 505 15.42 4.29 0.95
CA LEU A 505 15.54 3.44 -0.24
C LEU A 505 14.29 3.58 -1.11
N GLU A 506 14.48 3.91 -2.40
CA GLU A 506 13.38 3.99 -3.36
C GLU A 506 13.03 2.61 -3.93
N ALA A 507 11.83 2.12 -3.67
CA ALA A 507 11.29 0.91 -4.31
C ALA A 507 10.47 1.24 -5.57
N ARG A 508 10.72 0.49 -6.64
CA ARG A 508 10.01 0.57 -7.94
C ARG A 508 9.37 -0.76 -8.26
N SER A 509 8.07 -0.76 -8.58
CA SER A 509 7.32 -1.97 -8.94
C SER A 509 6.94 -1.95 -10.43
N PRO A 510 7.63 -2.73 -11.30
CA PRO A 510 7.36 -2.81 -12.73
C PRO A 510 5.96 -3.35 -13.06
N LEU A 511 5.48 -4.36 -12.35
CA LEU A 511 4.18 -4.99 -12.61
C LEU A 511 2.98 -4.07 -12.26
N LEU A 512 3.23 -2.94 -11.60
CA LEU A 512 2.26 -1.88 -11.36
C LEU A 512 2.34 -0.74 -12.38
N ASP A 513 2.96 -0.95 -13.54
CA ASP A 513 2.87 0.02 -14.62
C ASP A 513 1.43 0.14 -15.11
N HIS A 514 0.92 1.36 -15.27
CA HIS A 514 -0.47 1.56 -15.66
C HIS A 514 -0.79 0.90 -17.01
N THR A 515 0.15 0.92 -17.96
CA THR A 515 -0.04 0.29 -19.28
C THR A 515 -0.06 -1.24 -19.17
N PHE A 516 0.67 -1.82 -18.21
CA PHE A 516 0.66 -3.26 -17.94
C PHE A 516 -0.63 -3.69 -17.25
N VAL A 517 -1.05 -2.98 -16.21
CA VAL A 517 -2.27 -3.34 -15.47
C VAL A 517 -3.53 -3.09 -16.30
N GLU A 518 -3.58 -2.08 -17.16
CA GLU A 518 -4.68 -1.88 -18.13
C GLU A 518 -4.72 -3.01 -19.16
N TRP A 519 -3.55 -3.47 -19.61
CA TRP A 519 -3.49 -4.64 -20.49
C TRP A 519 -3.99 -5.90 -19.77
N ALA A 520 -3.48 -6.15 -18.58
CA ALA A 520 -3.83 -7.32 -17.77
C ALA A 520 -5.31 -7.30 -17.36
N ALA A 521 -5.87 -6.17 -16.93
CA ALA A 521 -7.25 -6.03 -16.49
C ALA A 521 -8.26 -6.44 -17.58
N ALA A 522 -7.96 -6.16 -18.85
CA ALA A 522 -8.81 -6.53 -19.97
C ALA A 522 -8.68 -7.99 -20.43
N LEU A 523 -7.75 -8.78 -19.86
CA LEU A 523 -7.65 -10.21 -20.15
C LEU A 523 -8.80 -10.98 -19.48
N PRO A 524 -9.36 -12.00 -20.16
CA PRO A 524 -10.23 -13.00 -19.53
C PRO A 524 -9.65 -13.55 -18.22
N GLY A 525 -10.50 -13.67 -17.20
CA GLY A 525 -10.08 -14.13 -15.88
C GLY A 525 -9.51 -15.55 -15.85
N ASP A 526 -9.90 -16.41 -16.79
CA ASP A 526 -9.40 -17.79 -16.95
C ASP A 526 -7.97 -17.87 -17.52
N LEU A 527 -7.43 -16.78 -18.06
CA LEU A 527 -6.01 -16.64 -18.39
C LEU A 527 -5.18 -16.25 -17.17
N LYS A 528 -5.81 -15.77 -16.10
CA LYS A 528 -5.15 -15.40 -14.84
C LYS A 528 -5.22 -16.54 -13.84
N VAL A 529 -6.41 -17.12 -13.66
CA VAL A 529 -6.65 -18.25 -12.75
C VAL A 529 -7.40 -19.35 -13.50
N ARG A 530 -6.73 -20.50 -13.71
CA ARG A 530 -7.26 -21.62 -14.50
C ARG A 530 -7.15 -22.94 -13.76
N GLY A 531 -8.28 -23.62 -13.54
CA GLY A 531 -8.28 -24.96 -12.94
C GLY A 531 -7.55 -25.05 -11.59
N GLY A 532 -7.60 -23.98 -10.79
CA GLY A 532 -6.86 -23.86 -9.52
C GLY A 532 -5.43 -23.31 -9.67
N THR A 533 -4.87 -23.28 -10.87
CA THR A 533 -3.56 -22.65 -11.16
C THR A 533 -3.68 -21.14 -11.19
N THR A 534 -3.02 -20.48 -10.25
CA THR A 534 -2.86 -19.02 -10.20
C THR A 534 -1.77 -18.54 -11.18
N LYS A 535 -1.87 -17.30 -11.66
CA LYS A 535 -0.89 -16.71 -12.59
C LYS A 535 -0.66 -17.54 -13.85
N TYR A 536 -1.71 -18.14 -14.40
CA TYR A 536 -1.59 -19.11 -15.50
C TYR A 536 -0.81 -18.56 -16.71
N LEU A 537 -1.30 -17.47 -17.32
CA LEU A 537 -0.63 -16.85 -18.47
C LEU A 537 0.76 -16.33 -18.11
N PHE A 538 0.95 -15.84 -16.88
CA PHE A 538 2.23 -15.31 -16.45
C PHE A 538 3.30 -16.40 -16.34
N LYS A 539 2.96 -17.55 -15.76
CA LYS A 539 3.86 -18.70 -15.70
C LYS A 539 4.20 -19.20 -17.10
N LYS A 540 3.20 -19.36 -17.97
CA LYS A 540 3.38 -19.74 -19.37
C LYS A 540 4.33 -18.78 -20.11
N ALA A 541 4.14 -17.47 -19.91
CA ALA A 541 4.99 -16.46 -20.51
C ALA A 541 6.46 -16.51 -20.03
N LEU A 542 6.71 -17.02 -18.82
CA LEU A 542 8.04 -17.07 -18.22
C LEU A 542 8.75 -18.42 -18.39
N GLU A 543 8.11 -19.43 -18.97
CA GLU A 543 8.74 -20.74 -19.25
C GLU A 543 10.08 -20.63 -20.00
N PRO A 544 10.27 -19.71 -20.98
CA PRO A 544 11.57 -19.54 -21.64
C PRO A 544 12.64 -18.89 -20.75
N TRP A 545 12.26 -18.30 -19.61
CA TRP A 545 13.13 -17.52 -18.74
C TRP A 545 13.43 -18.22 -17.41
N LEU A 546 12.54 -19.10 -16.94
CA LEU A 546 12.65 -19.69 -15.62
C LEU A 546 12.40 -21.21 -15.68
N PRO A 547 13.20 -22.01 -14.96
CA PRO A 547 12.97 -23.43 -14.81
C PRO A 547 11.53 -23.76 -14.35
N HIS A 548 10.97 -24.83 -14.91
CA HIS A 548 9.60 -25.27 -14.64
C HIS A 548 9.33 -25.48 -13.14
N ASP A 549 10.27 -26.06 -12.41
CA ASP A 549 10.14 -26.31 -10.97
C ASP A 549 10.15 -25.02 -10.13
N LEU A 550 10.81 -23.95 -10.57
CA LEU A 550 10.69 -22.62 -9.94
C LEU A 550 9.34 -21.97 -10.24
N LEU A 551 8.83 -22.10 -11.47
CA LEU A 551 7.54 -21.51 -11.88
C LEU A 551 6.33 -22.19 -11.23
N HIS A 552 6.37 -23.52 -11.10
CA HIS A 552 5.25 -24.33 -10.64
C HIS A 552 5.38 -24.76 -9.17
N ARG A 553 6.35 -24.20 -8.43
CA ARG A 553 6.45 -24.42 -6.98
C ARG A 553 5.18 -23.97 -6.25
N ARG A 554 4.95 -24.56 -5.08
CA ARG A 554 3.93 -24.09 -4.15
C ARG A 554 4.26 -22.67 -3.71
N LYS A 555 3.32 -21.74 -3.90
CA LYS A 555 3.48 -20.34 -3.45
C LYS A 555 3.67 -20.34 -1.93
N MET A 556 4.79 -19.78 -1.49
CA MET A 556 5.01 -19.39 -0.11
C MET A 556 4.71 -17.89 -0.01
N GLY A 557 4.06 -17.49 1.08
CA GLY A 557 3.82 -16.07 1.35
C GLY A 557 5.08 -15.44 1.94
N PHE A 558 5.24 -14.14 1.75
CA PHE A 558 6.29 -13.36 2.40
C PHE A 558 5.87 -13.07 3.85
N GLY A 559 5.82 -14.11 4.69
CA GLY A 559 5.33 -14.06 6.06
C GLY A 559 6.39 -14.45 7.08
N ILE A 560 6.11 -14.17 8.35
CA ILE A 560 6.94 -14.56 9.49
C ILE A 560 6.24 -15.64 10.33
N PRO A 561 6.97 -16.41 11.15
CA PRO A 561 6.40 -17.32 12.15
C PRO A 561 5.79 -16.55 13.34
N LEU A 562 4.85 -15.64 13.06
CA LEU A 562 4.28 -14.70 14.03
C LEU A 562 3.68 -15.41 15.25
N GLY A 563 2.98 -16.52 15.04
CA GLY A 563 2.38 -17.29 16.14
C GLY A 563 3.42 -17.87 17.11
N ASP A 564 4.60 -18.25 16.61
CA ASP A 564 5.68 -18.75 17.45
C ASP A 564 6.40 -17.59 18.15
N TRP A 565 6.57 -16.47 17.44
CA TRP A 565 7.12 -15.26 18.03
C TRP A 565 6.26 -14.72 19.18
N LEU A 566 4.94 -14.64 19.00
CA LEU A 566 4.01 -14.19 20.04
C LEU A 566 3.89 -15.16 21.23
N ARG A 567 4.22 -16.45 21.06
CA ARG A 567 4.30 -17.43 22.17
C ARG A 567 5.67 -17.47 22.85
N GLY A 568 6.72 -17.03 22.17
CA GLY A 568 8.10 -17.03 22.65
C GLY A 568 8.65 -15.61 22.80
N PRO A 569 9.52 -15.14 21.89
CA PRO A 569 10.30 -13.91 22.04
C PRO A 569 9.46 -12.64 22.25
N LEU A 570 8.28 -12.54 21.65
CA LEU A 570 7.38 -11.39 21.80
C LEU A 570 6.32 -11.56 22.90
N LYS A 571 6.31 -12.70 23.61
CA LYS A 571 5.29 -12.99 24.63
C LYS A 571 5.25 -11.94 25.73
N GLY A 572 6.42 -11.52 26.22
CA GLY A 572 6.54 -10.51 27.28
C GLY A 572 5.91 -9.20 26.84
N VAL A 573 6.39 -8.63 25.74
CA VAL A 573 5.86 -7.37 25.17
C VAL A 573 4.36 -7.46 24.88
N LEU A 574 3.89 -8.55 24.28
CA LEU A 574 2.47 -8.75 24.01
C LEU A 574 1.64 -8.69 25.30
N HIS A 575 2.05 -9.47 26.31
CA HIS A 575 1.32 -9.54 27.57
C HIS A 575 1.38 -8.19 28.30
N ASP A 576 2.56 -7.64 28.47
CA ASP A 576 2.77 -6.41 29.23
C ASP A 576 2.04 -5.24 28.59
N LEU A 577 2.12 -5.06 27.26
CA LEU A 577 1.47 -3.95 26.58
C LEU A 577 -0.07 -4.06 26.61
N LEU A 578 -0.63 -5.24 26.37
CA LEU A 578 -2.08 -5.44 26.31
C LEU A 578 -2.75 -5.58 27.69
N THR A 579 -1.97 -5.88 28.73
CA THR A 579 -2.47 -5.94 30.11
C THR A 579 -2.13 -4.71 30.95
N ASP A 580 -1.30 -3.81 30.40
CA ASP A 580 -0.97 -2.53 31.03
C ASP A 580 -2.23 -1.72 31.36
N ARG A 581 -2.16 -1.02 32.48
CA ARG A 581 -3.27 -0.20 32.96
C ARG A 581 -3.59 0.94 32.00
N THR A 582 -2.58 1.59 31.42
CA THR A 582 -2.79 2.70 30.47
C THR A 582 -3.57 2.23 29.25
N ALA A 583 -3.21 1.07 28.69
CA ALA A 583 -3.90 0.47 27.54
C ALA A 583 -5.36 0.12 27.88
N ARG A 584 -5.61 -0.45 29.06
CA ARG A 584 -6.96 -0.84 29.51
C ARG A 584 -7.85 0.36 29.82
N ASP A 585 -7.29 1.40 30.44
CA ASP A 585 -8.02 2.61 30.84
C ASP A 585 -8.41 3.48 29.63
N ARG A 586 -7.90 3.21 28.41
CA ARG A 586 -8.38 3.84 27.16
C ARG A 586 -9.84 3.54 26.83
N GLY A 587 -10.36 2.43 27.36
CA GLY A 587 -11.76 2.06 27.16
C GLY A 587 -12.12 1.61 25.75
N TRP A 588 -11.18 1.18 24.89
CA TRP A 588 -11.51 0.67 23.55
C TRP A 588 -12.02 -0.78 23.59
N PHE A 589 -11.44 -1.60 24.47
CA PHE A 589 -11.66 -3.04 24.52
C PHE A 589 -12.12 -3.48 25.89
N ARG A 590 -12.92 -4.56 25.94
CA ARG A 590 -13.25 -5.24 27.19
C ARG A 590 -12.02 -6.02 27.66
N PRO A 591 -11.43 -5.76 28.84
CA PRO A 591 -10.20 -6.44 29.28
C PRO A 591 -10.32 -7.96 29.27
N ALA A 592 -11.46 -8.51 29.72
CA ALA A 592 -11.71 -9.95 29.72
C ALA A 592 -11.67 -10.59 28.32
N ALA A 593 -12.09 -9.86 27.27
CA ALA A 593 -12.03 -10.37 25.91
C ALA A 593 -10.59 -10.42 25.37
N VAL A 594 -9.76 -9.43 25.73
CA VAL A 594 -8.33 -9.41 25.41
C VAL A 594 -7.60 -10.54 26.14
N ASP A 595 -7.86 -10.71 27.43
CA ASP A 595 -7.27 -11.78 28.24
C ASP A 595 -7.65 -13.16 27.70
N GLN A 596 -8.88 -13.34 27.23
CA GLN A 596 -9.31 -14.57 26.57
C GLN A 596 -8.52 -14.82 25.26
N LEU A 597 -8.31 -13.82 24.42
CA LEU A 597 -7.53 -13.96 23.18
C LEU A 597 -6.08 -14.38 23.47
N ILE A 598 -5.47 -13.77 24.49
CA ILE A 598 -4.12 -14.13 24.96
C ILE A 598 -4.10 -15.58 25.44
N ALA A 599 -5.01 -15.97 26.33
CA ALA A 599 -5.08 -17.31 26.88
C ALA A 599 -5.31 -18.39 25.81
N GLU A 600 -6.23 -18.14 24.88
CA GLU A 600 -6.46 -19.03 23.73
C GLU A 600 -5.18 -19.21 22.91
N HIS A 601 -4.43 -18.13 22.67
CA HIS A 601 -3.18 -18.21 21.93
C HIS A 601 -2.10 -19.04 22.62
N MET A 602 -1.92 -18.79 23.91
CA MET A 602 -0.95 -19.50 24.74
C MET A 602 -1.30 -20.98 24.88
N SER A 603 -2.60 -21.34 24.79
CA SER A 603 -3.06 -22.74 24.81
C SER A 603 -2.87 -23.49 23.48
N GLY A 604 -2.35 -22.84 22.45
CA GLY A 604 -2.07 -23.43 21.14
C GLY A 604 -3.09 -23.14 20.04
N GLN A 605 -4.16 -22.37 20.32
CA GLN A 605 -5.02 -21.87 19.26
C GLN A 605 -4.36 -20.69 18.55
N ASP A 606 -4.36 -20.65 17.21
CA ASP A 606 -3.78 -19.49 16.54
C ASP A 606 -4.70 -18.26 16.61
N ARG A 607 -4.25 -17.24 17.36
CA ARG A 607 -4.85 -15.90 17.46
C ARG A 607 -3.85 -14.82 17.05
N SER A 608 -2.75 -15.20 16.40
CA SER A 608 -1.66 -14.29 16.08
C SER A 608 -2.10 -13.06 15.26
N PRO A 609 -2.99 -13.15 14.25
CA PRO A 609 -3.39 -11.96 13.49
C PRO A 609 -4.22 -10.97 14.33
N HIS A 610 -4.95 -11.48 15.34
CA HIS A 610 -5.80 -10.67 16.21
C HIS A 610 -4.94 -9.95 17.26
N LEU A 611 -4.09 -10.72 17.93
CA LEU A 611 -3.19 -10.21 18.97
C LEU A 611 -2.17 -9.22 18.41
N TYR A 612 -1.62 -9.48 17.22
CA TYR A 612 -0.72 -8.54 16.56
C TYR A 612 -1.41 -7.23 16.16
N ALA A 613 -2.68 -7.28 15.73
CA ALA A 613 -3.45 -6.07 15.46
C ALA A 613 -3.70 -5.24 16.74
N LEU A 614 -4.02 -5.88 17.86
CA LEU A 614 -4.16 -5.14 19.13
C LEU A 614 -2.83 -4.56 19.61
N LEU A 615 -1.76 -5.34 19.48
CA LEU A 615 -0.40 -4.92 19.83
C LEU A 615 0.04 -3.70 19.04
N MET A 616 -0.08 -3.74 17.71
CA MET A 616 0.35 -2.63 16.84
C MET A 616 -0.53 -1.40 17.00
N LEU A 617 -1.82 -1.56 17.31
CA LEU A 617 -2.69 -0.42 17.63
C LEU A 617 -2.26 0.31 18.90
N GLU A 618 -2.01 -0.42 19.98
CA GLU A 618 -1.55 0.19 21.24
C GLU A 618 -0.14 0.78 21.07
N MET A 619 0.75 0.09 20.36
CA MET A 619 2.10 0.58 20.05
C MET A 619 2.04 1.91 19.29
N TRP A 620 1.26 1.97 18.21
CA TRP A 620 1.06 3.19 17.43
C TRP A 620 0.53 4.34 18.30
N HIS A 621 -0.46 4.06 19.16
CA HIS A 621 -1.03 5.10 19.99
C HIS A 621 0.00 5.75 20.92
N ARG A 622 0.82 4.93 21.61
CA ARG A 622 1.89 5.42 22.48
C ARG A 622 2.94 6.20 21.71
N GLU A 623 3.36 5.67 20.58
CA GLU A 623 4.49 6.18 19.79
C GLU A 623 4.15 7.43 18.94
N VAL A 624 2.88 7.61 18.58
CA VAL A 624 2.47 8.67 17.63
C VAL A 624 1.48 9.66 18.24
N VAL A 625 0.49 9.18 18.99
CA VAL A 625 -0.56 10.04 19.55
C VAL A 625 -0.10 10.66 20.88
N GLU A 626 0.45 9.85 21.78
CA GLU A 626 0.88 10.30 23.12
C GLU A 626 2.29 10.87 23.15
N ALA A 627 3.18 10.38 22.28
CA ALA A 627 4.55 10.86 22.23
C ALA A 627 4.58 12.39 22.00
N PRO A 628 5.31 13.15 22.83
CA PRO A 628 5.53 14.56 22.57
C PRO A 628 6.24 14.68 21.21
N VAL A 629 5.82 15.65 20.39
CA VAL A 629 6.60 15.97 19.17
C VAL A 629 8.00 16.29 19.64
N ALA A 630 8.98 15.50 19.20
CA ALA A 630 10.37 15.89 19.36
C ALA A 630 10.53 17.22 18.61
N VAL A 631 10.53 18.32 19.36
CA VAL A 631 10.89 19.63 18.85
C VAL A 631 12.40 19.59 18.74
N THR A 632 12.92 19.08 17.63
CA THR A 632 14.31 19.32 17.26
C THR A 632 14.41 20.82 16.98
N THR A 633 14.99 21.55 17.95
CA THR A 633 15.31 22.97 17.86
C THR A 633 16.35 23.25 16.79
#